data_AF-H3GWG6-F1
#
_entry.id   AF-H3GWG6-F1
#
_cell.length_a   1.000
_cell.length_b   1.000
_cell.length_c   1.000
_cell.angle_alpha   90.00
_cell.angle_beta   90.00
_cell.angle_gamma   90.00
#
_symmetry.space_group_name_H-M   'P 1'
#
loop_
_entity.id
_entity.type
_entity.pdbx_description
1 polymer ?
#
loop_
_entity_poly.entity_id
_entity_poly.type
_entity_poly.pdbx_seq_one_letter_code
_entity_poly.pdbx_strand_id
1 'polypeptide(L)'
;MAPEPVGKWVFPELRAVILQTQQVPSAEDAEKENTPSLVFRTPSFLESQVPWRVEQQLRRTTCAFVEHLAQLLEMPEAPSVAAQLFMQRFYMMHSFATHDRFLVATAALFLAGKTEEFPVKVRYVTECSMYLLLCREQAQEKLMTRHKTHSARNGASASTNRHSPSPAAPLKKKQKLDAKGKPVEMSSTLGNDKEAANTKHIEWLNALLDVVEVGEVEANTSKVLLLERILLLTLSFEIGSPQPFAYVAPHMERVFALEAMHPDISYEDIRQITFMLVADAVKTGLCLAFDCIALAAGAVYLACLYHHQVGPNVATETNEPWWTVLQLPEKELEEVARCYLWMYEDESGQKDQGLGPNFLNLWTRYRPEDNRPNLEFIKDLDAGLQTP
;
A
#
# COMPACT_ATOMS: atom_id res chain seq x y z
N MET A 1 21.42 1.20 -28.72
CA MET A 1 20.93 1.35 -27.33
C MET A 1 21.86 0.52 -26.48
N ALA A 2 22.60 1.13 -25.54
CA ALA A 2 23.38 0.33 -24.58
C ALA A 2 22.39 -0.55 -23.79
N PRO A 3 22.71 -1.80 -23.46
CA PRO A 3 21.87 -2.60 -22.56
C PRO A 3 21.71 -1.82 -21.26
N GLU A 4 20.47 -1.56 -20.85
CA GLU A 4 20.16 -0.82 -19.63
C GLU A 4 20.77 -1.53 -18.42
N PRO A 5 21.26 -0.79 -17.42
CA PRO A 5 21.76 -1.41 -16.19
C PRO A 5 20.58 -2.09 -15.48
N VAL A 6 20.59 -3.43 -15.49
CA VAL A 6 19.70 -4.28 -14.71
C VAL A 6 19.76 -3.81 -13.25
N GLY A 7 18.62 -3.40 -12.69
CA GLY A 7 18.51 -3.08 -11.26
C GLY A 7 18.76 -1.64 -10.83
N LYS A 8 18.73 -0.64 -11.73
CA LYS A 8 18.92 0.78 -11.35
C LYS A 8 18.03 1.27 -10.19
N TRP A 9 16.80 0.77 -10.11
CA TRP A 9 15.83 1.14 -9.07
C TRP A 9 15.69 0.09 -7.96
N VAL A 10 16.65 -0.82 -7.85
CA VAL A 10 16.75 -1.80 -6.77
C VAL A 10 17.84 -1.31 -5.81
N PHE A 11 17.49 -1.23 -4.53
CA PHE A 11 18.33 -0.69 -3.47
C PHE A 11 18.65 -1.81 -2.46
N PRO A 12 19.78 -2.53 -2.63
CA PRO A 12 20.15 -3.63 -1.75
C PRO A 12 20.32 -3.21 -0.28
N GLU A 13 20.65 -1.95 -0.03
CA GLU A 13 20.75 -1.39 1.32
C GLU A 13 19.37 -1.32 1.99
N LEU A 14 18.31 -1.04 1.23
CA LEU A 14 16.93 -1.10 1.73
C LEU A 14 16.56 -2.55 2.07
N ARG A 15 16.88 -3.51 1.19
CA ARG A 15 16.73 -4.94 1.46
C ARG A 15 17.45 -5.34 2.74
N ALA A 16 18.71 -4.92 2.89
CA ALA A 16 19.52 -5.21 4.06
C ALA A 16 18.91 -4.62 5.34
N VAL A 17 18.40 -3.39 5.32
CA VAL A 17 17.74 -2.79 6.49
C VAL A 17 16.45 -3.51 6.84
N ILE A 18 15.61 -3.82 5.84
CA ILE A 18 14.38 -4.58 6.08
C ILE A 18 14.73 -5.93 6.71
N LEU A 19 15.76 -6.64 6.21
CA LEU A 19 16.18 -7.94 6.71
C LEU A 19 16.94 -7.89 8.06
N GLN A 20 17.75 -6.86 8.31
CA GLN A 20 18.52 -6.65 9.56
C GLN A 20 17.62 -6.23 10.72
N THR A 21 16.54 -5.49 10.45
CA THR A 21 15.45 -5.28 11.42
C THR A 21 14.87 -6.60 11.93
N GLN A 22 15.22 -7.73 11.29
CA GLN A 22 14.74 -9.07 11.57
C GLN A 22 15.88 -10.08 11.90
N GLN A 23 17.14 -9.65 12.12
CA GLN A 23 18.25 -10.53 12.54
C GLN A 23 18.63 -10.27 14.01
N VAL A 24 18.72 -11.35 14.81
CA VAL A 24 19.23 -11.34 16.19
C VAL A 24 20.76 -11.41 16.14
N PRO A 25 21.52 -10.59 16.90
CA PRO A 25 22.94 -10.83 17.06
C PRO A 25 23.13 -12.11 17.88
N SER A 26 23.77 -13.12 17.30
CA SER A 26 24.13 -14.33 18.03
C SER A 26 25.25 -14.01 19.03
N ALA A 27 25.34 -14.75 20.14
CA ALA A 27 26.39 -14.55 21.14
C ALA A 27 27.83 -14.74 20.59
N GLU A 28 27.97 -15.32 19.39
CA GLU A 28 29.24 -15.46 18.68
C GLU A 28 29.60 -14.21 17.83
N ASP A 29 28.64 -13.33 17.56
CA ASP A 29 28.85 -12.07 16.82
C ASP A 29 29.37 -10.93 17.71
N ALA A 30 29.38 -11.12 19.03
CA ALA A 30 29.85 -10.14 20.01
C ALA A 30 31.37 -9.85 19.89
N GLU A 31 32.14 -10.72 19.23
CA GLU A 31 33.56 -10.47 18.94
C GLU A 31 33.81 -9.75 17.60
N LYS A 32 32.76 -9.52 16.80
CA LYS A 32 32.81 -8.67 15.58
C LYS A 32 32.10 -7.34 15.82
N GLU A 33 32.42 -6.71 16.94
CA GLU A 33 31.98 -5.36 17.31
C GLU A 33 32.73 -4.30 16.47
N ASN A 34 32.53 -4.31 15.15
CA ASN A 34 32.96 -3.22 14.26
C ASN A 34 32.22 -3.17 12.91
N THR A 35 31.06 -3.82 12.80
CA THR A 35 30.22 -3.67 11.60
C THR A 35 29.32 -2.46 11.80
N PRO A 36 29.50 -1.33 11.08
CA PRO A 36 28.64 -0.17 11.23
C PRO A 36 27.20 -0.59 10.92
N SER A 37 26.25 -0.29 11.81
CA SER A 37 24.82 -0.42 11.54
C SER A 37 24.56 0.22 10.18
N LEU A 38 24.13 -0.57 9.19
CA LEU A 38 23.84 -0.06 7.85
C LEU A 38 22.59 0.81 7.94
N VAL A 39 22.76 2.09 8.25
CA VAL A 39 21.66 3.05 8.25
C VAL A 39 21.38 3.36 6.78
N PHE A 40 20.29 2.81 6.25
CA PHE A 40 19.76 3.27 4.96
C PHE A 40 19.29 4.72 5.12
N ARG A 41 19.96 5.64 4.44
CA ARG A 41 19.69 7.07 4.53
C ARG A 41 19.10 7.56 3.21
N THR A 42 17.81 7.81 3.24
CA THR A 42 17.08 8.45 2.15
C THR A 42 17.41 9.95 2.10
N PRO A 43 17.16 10.62 0.96
CA PRO A 43 17.27 12.08 0.88
C PRO A 43 16.46 12.81 1.97
N SER A 44 15.28 12.31 2.35
CA SER A 44 14.49 12.92 3.43
C SER A 44 15.20 12.89 4.78
N PHE A 45 15.95 11.82 5.07
CA PHE A 45 16.77 11.74 6.27
C PHE A 45 17.99 12.66 6.18
N LEU A 46 18.68 12.66 5.04
CA LEU A 46 19.93 13.44 4.86
C LEU A 46 19.69 14.95 4.86
N GLU A 47 18.65 15.42 4.18
CA GLU A 47 18.38 16.85 3.98
C GLU A 47 17.56 17.47 5.12
N SER A 48 16.70 16.67 5.76
CA SER A 48 15.66 17.21 6.66
C SER A 48 15.41 16.35 7.88
N GLN A 49 16.25 15.34 8.13
CA GLN A 49 16.18 14.45 9.29
C GLN A 49 14.81 13.78 9.47
N VAL A 50 14.07 13.56 8.38
CA VAL A 50 12.81 12.82 8.43
C VAL A 50 13.14 11.35 8.76
N PRO A 51 12.67 10.81 9.90
CA PRO A 51 12.96 9.43 10.26
C PRO A 51 12.32 8.44 9.28
N TRP A 52 12.97 7.30 9.04
CA TRP A 52 12.50 6.29 8.09
C TRP A 52 11.04 5.85 8.32
N ARG A 53 10.61 5.66 9.58
CA ARG A 53 9.19 5.32 9.87
C ARG A 53 8.22 6.39 9.39
N VAL A 54 8.56 7.66 9.59
CA VAL A 54 7.72 8.78 9.15
C VAL A 54 7.68 8.80 7.62
N GLU A 55 8.82 8.64 6.97
CA GLU A 55 8.89 8.56 5.51
C GLU A 55 8.06 7.39 4.96
N GLN A 56 8.15 6.21 5.57
CA GLN A 56 7.37 5.03 5.18
C GLN A 56 5.86 5.31 5.26
N GLN A 57 5.41 5.98 6.33
CA GLN A 57 4.00 6.36 6.46
C GLN A 57 3.60 7.43 5.43
N LEU A 58 4.49 8.37 5.11
CA LEU A 58 4.28 9.35 4.04
C LEU A 58 4.09 8.63 2.70
N ARG A 59 4.97 7.69 2.35
CA ARG A 59 4.87 6.87 1.12
C ARG A 59 3.53 6.14 1.04
N ARG A 60 3.16 5.37 2.08
CA ARG A 60 1.89 4.62 2.15
C ARG A 60 0.67 5.52 1.95
N THR A 61 0.61 6.62 2.70
CA THR A 61 -0.55 7.53 2.64
C THR A 61 -0.60 8.37 1.36
N THR A 62 0.54 8.59 0.69
CA THR A 62 0.57 9.17 -0.66
C THR A 62 0.09 8.16 -1.71
N CYS A 63 0.44 6.87 -1.61
CA CYS A 63 -0.09 5.84 -2.51
C CYS A 63 -1.61 5.73 -2.38
N ALA A 64 -2.15 5.72 -1.17
CA ALA A 64 -3.60 5.73 -0.96
C ALA A 64 -4.27 6.97 -1.59
N PHE A 65 -3.62 8.14 -1.53
CA PHE A 65 -4.09 9.33 -2.22
C PHE A 65 -4.12 9.14 -3.75
N VAL A 66 -3.07 8.54 -4.34
CA VAL A 66 -3.03 8.22 -5.78
C VAL A 66 -4.18 7.27 -6.18
N GLU A 67 -4.49 6.27 -5.36
CA GLU A 67 -5.61 5.36 -5.61
C GLU A 67 -6.96 6.09 -5.61
N HIS A 68 -7.20 6.93 -4.61
CA HIS A 68 -8.43 7.72 -4.55
C HIS A 68 -8.53 8.73 -5.69
N LEU A 69 -7.42 9.34 -6.09
CA LEU A 69 -7.39 10.26 -7.23
C LEU A 69 -7.66 9.52 -8.55
N ALA A 70 -7.05 8.36 -8.77
CA ALA A 70 -7.33 7.53 -9.94
C ALA A 70 -8.80 7.08 -9.99
N GLN A 71 -9.38 6.70 -8.84
CA GLN A 71 -10.81 6.35 -8.72
C GLN A 71 -11.71 7.55 -9.05
N LEU A 72 -11.39 8.74 -8.54
CA LEU A 72 -12.16 9.97 -8.83
C LEU A 72 -12.08 10.36 -10.31
N LEU A 73 -10.94 10.10 -10.95
CA LEU A 73 -10.72 10.32 -12.38
C LEU A 73 -11.25 9.18 -13.26
N GLU A 74 -11.85 8.14 -12.68
CA GLU A 74 -12.34 6.94 -13.36
C GLU A 74 -11.25 6.23 -14.20
N MET A 75 -10.00 6.30 -13.74
CA MET A 75 -8.87 5.63 -14.38
C MET A 75 -8.85 4.13 -14.05
N PRO A 76 -8.40 3.27 -14.97
CA PRO A 76 -8.11 1.88 -14.65
C PRO A 76 -6.94 1.75 -13.65
N GLU A 77 -6.72 0.54 -13.14
CA GLU A 77 -5.70 0.28 -12.11
C GLU A 77 -4.26 0.56 -12.60
N ALA A 78 -3.97 0.27 -13.87
CA ALA A 78 -2.61 0.37 -14.43
C ALA A 78 -1.96 1.78 -14.28
N PRO A 79 -2.61 2.90 -14.67
CA PRO A 79 -2.11 4.24 -14.38
C PRO A 79 -1.86 4.51 -12.89
N SER A 80 -2.73 4.02 -12.00
CA SER A 80 -2.56 4.20 -10.56
C SER A 80 -1.31 3.51 -10.04
N VAL A 81 -1.09 2.25 -10.45
CA VAL A 81 0.09 1.47 -10.04
C VAL A 81 1.38 2.08 -10.61
N ALA A 82 1.37 2.49 -11.88
CA ALA A 82 2.52 3.17 -12.51
C ALA A 82 2.88 4.46 -11.76
N ALA A 83 1.89 5.28 -11.41
CA ALA A 83 2.09 6.51 -10.66
C ALA A 83 2.67 6.26 -9.25
N GLN A 84 2.20 5.21 -8.56
CA GLN A 84 2.76 4.81 -7.27
C GLN A 84 4.23 4.43 -7.40
N LEU A 85 4.61 3.65 -8.43
CA LEU A 85 6.01 3.29 -8.68
C LEU A 85 6.88 4.51 -9.00
N PHE A 86 6.39 5.45 -9.81
CA PHE A 86 7.09 6.71 -10.10
C PHE A 86 7.37 7.49 -8.83
N MET A 87 6.38 7.58 -7.94
CA MET A 87 6.51 8.26 -6.66
C MET A 87 7.47 7.55 -5.70
N GLN A 88 7.44 6.21 -5.64
CA GLN A 88 8.39 5.45 -4.83
C GLN A 88 9.84 5.72 -5.27
N ARG A 89 10.11 5.68 -6.58
CA ARG A 89 11.42 5.99 -7.18
C ARG A 89 11.80 7.46 -7.03
N PHE A 90 10.85 8.38 -7.17
CA PHE A 90 11.10 9.82 -7.02
C PHE A 90 11.66 10.16 -5.65
N TYR A 91 11.03 9.65 -4.59
CA TYR A 91 11.47 9.91 -3.21
C TYR A 91 12.72 9.10 -2.78
N MET A 92 13.25 8.27 -3.66
CA MET A 92 14.62 7.75 -3.51
C MET A 92 15.69 8.77 -3.89
N MET A 93 15.31 9.80 -4.65
CA MET A 93 16.22 10.85 -5.15
C MET A 93 15.92 12.23 -4.55
N HIS A 94 14.73 12.42 -3.98
CA HIS A 94 14.26 13.70 -3.44
C HIS A 94 13.69 13.54 -2.03
N SER A 95 13.74 14.62 -1.24
CA SER A 95 13.19 14.65 0.13
C SER A 95 11.69 14.95 0.15
N PHE A 96 10.95 14.26 1.03
CA PHE A 96 9.56 14.58 1.36
C PHE A 96 9.37 15.98 1.98
N ALA A 97 10.43 16.58 2.53
CA ALA A 97 10.37 17.92 3.10
C ALA A 97 10.50 19.03 2.05
N THR A 98 11.16 18.74 0.92
CA THR A 98 11.41 19.73 -0.15
C THR A 98 10.39 19.65 -1.28
N HIS A 99 9.76 18.48 -1.46
CA HIS A 99 8.78 18.24 -2.52
C HIS A 99 7.44 17.80 -1.95
N ASP A 100 6.40 18.61 -2.20
CA ASP A 100 5.03 18.30 -1.81
C ASP A 100 4.56 16.99 -2.44
N ARG A 101 4.25 16.02 -1.59
CA ARG A 101 3.86 14.66 -1.98
C ARG A 101 2.55 14.58 -2.75
N PHE A 102 1.60 15.47 -2.51
CA PHE A 102 0.33 15.47 -3.21
C PHE A 102 0.50 16.08 -4.60
N LEU A 103 1.29 17.13 -4.75
CA LEU A 103 1.63 17.66 -6.06
C LEU A 103 2.47 16.68 -6.88
N VAL A 104 3.48 16.03 -6.27
CA VAL A 104 4.28 14.98 -6.92
C VAL A 104 3.40 13.80 -7.33
N ALA A 105 2.52 13.32 -6.45
CA ALA A 105 1.57 12.25 -6.76
C ALA A 105 0.61 12.61 -7.90
N THR A 106 0.12 13.85 -7.91
CA THR A 106 -0.76 14.38 -8.97
C THR A 106 -0.04 14.39 -10.32
N ALA A 107 1.21 14.88 -10.34
CA ALA A 107 2.05 14.88 -11.54
C ALA A 107 2.44 13.47 -11.99
N ALA A 108 2.72 12.57 -11.04
CA ALA A 108 3.02 11.17 -11.32
C ALA A 108 1.82 10.45 -11.97
N LEU A 109 0.60 10.69 -11.47
CA LEU A 109 -0.63 10.13 -12.05
C LEU A 109 -0.95 10.72 -13.42
N PHE A 110 -0.77 12.04 -13.60
CA PHE A 110 -0.91 12.69 -14.90
C PHE A 110 0.07 12.10 -15.93
N LEU A 111 1.33 11.91 -15.55
CA LEU A 111 2.34 11.28 -16.40
C LEU A 111 1.99 9.81 -16.69
N ALA A 112 1.61 9.05 -15.66
CA ALA A 112 1.24 7.65 -15.78
C ALA A 112 0.02 7.42 -16.67
N GLY A 113 -0.98 8.31 -16.62
CA GLY A 113 -2.11 8.29 -17.54
C GLY A 113 -1.65 8.38 -19.00
N LYS A 114 -0.67 9.23 -19.30
CA LYS A 114 -0.12 9.31 -20.67
C LYS A 114 0.67 8.07 -21.07
N THR A 115 1.41 7.44 -20.15
CA THR A 115 2.22 6.26 -20.46
C THR A 115 1.39 4.99 -20.62
N GLU A 116 0.27 4.90 -19.90
CA GLU A 116 -0.66 3.76 -19.92
C GLU A 116 -1.84 4.00 -20.89
N GLU A 117 -1.68 4.90 -21.87
CA GLU A 117 -2.67 5.21 -22.91
C GLU A 117 -4.06 5.64 -22.39
N PHE A 118 -4.10 6.25 -21.19
CA PHE A 118 -5.27 6.87 -20.57
C PHE A 118 -5.00 8.36 -20.23
N PRO A 119 -4.75 9.22 -21.22
CA PRO A 119 -4.39 10.61 -20.97
C PRO A 119 -5.59 11.42 -20.47
N VAL A 120 -5.36 12.22 -19.42
CA VAL A 120 -6.37 13.10 -18.82
C VAL A 120 -5.90 14.55 -18.91
N LYS A 121 -6.81 15.52 -19.06
CA LYS A 121 -6.45 16.95 -19.09
C LYS A 121 -5.82 17.38 -17.76
N VAL A 122 -4.66 18.05 -17.81
CA VAL A 122 -3.92 18.47 -16.60
C VAL A 122 -4.75 19.30 -15.62
N ARG A 123 -5.57 20.23 -16.14
CA ARG A 123 -6.47 21.05 -15.32
C ARG A 123 -7.47 20.18 -14.56
N TYR A 124 -8.06 19.20 -15.23
CA TYR A 124 -9.03 18.28 -14.61
C TYR A 124 -8.39 17.41 -13.52
N VAL A 125 -7.20 16.85 -13.78
CA VAL A 125 -6.42 16.09 -12.77
C VAL A 125 -6.09 16.96 -11.56
N THR A 126 -5.73 18.23 -11.79
CA THR A 126 -5.41 19.19 -10.73
C THR A 126 -6.65 19.53 -9.90
N GLU A 127 -7.77 19.84 -10.54
CA GLU A 127 -9.05 20.14 -9.87
C GLU A 127 -9.49 18.95 -9.00
N CYS A 128 -9.46 17.72 -9.53
CA CYS A 128 -9.79 16.52 -8.75
C CYS A 128 -8.85 16.30 -7.56
N SER A 129 -7.55 16.55 -7.74
CA SER A 129 -6.54 16.48 -6.68
C SER A 129 -6.83 17.46 -5.55
N MET A 130 -7.10 18.72 -5.89
CA MET A 130 -7.44 19.76 -4.92
C MET A 130 -8.73 19.42 -4.16
N TYR A 131 -9.76 18.94 -4.86
CA TYR A 131 -11.00 18.50 -4.23
C TYR A 131 -10.79 17.39 -3.20
N LEU A 132 -9.98 16.37 -3.52
CA LEU A 132 -9.67 15.29 -2.57
C LEU A 132 -8.95 15.79 -1.32
N LEU A 133 -8.07 16.78 -1.46
CA LEU A 133 -7.38 17.40 -0.34
C LEU A 133 -8.34 18.19 0.55
N LEU A 134 -9.26 18.97 -0.03
CA LEU A 134 -10.31 19.67 0.71
C LEU A 134 -11.20 18.70 1.51
N CYS A 135 -11.66 17.62 0.89
CA CYS A 135 -12.46 16.61 1.58
C CYS A 135 -11.71 16.00 2.76
N ARG A 136 -10.40 15.77 2.61
CA ARG A 136 -9.55 15.22 3.66
C ARG A 136 -9.40 16.19 4.83
N GLU A 137 -9.17 17.47 4.57
CA GLU A 137 -9.07 18.51 5.60
C GLU A 137 -10.38 18.64 6.40
N GLN A 138 -11.50 18.75 5.70
CA GLN A 138 -12.82 18.82 6.34
C GLN A 138 -13.13 17.57 7.18
N ALA A 139 -12.70 16.39 6.74
CA ALA A 139 -12.85 15.15 7.51
C ALA A 139 -11.99 15.16 8.79
N GLN A 140 -10.76 15.67 8.72
CA GLN A 140 -9.87 15.82 9.87
C GLN A 140 -10.41 16.81 10.90
N GLU A 141 -10.94 17.96 10.46
CA GLU A 141 -11.58 18.94 11.34
C GLU A 141 -12.81 18.36 12.08
N LYS A 142 -13.66 17.60 11.37
CA LYS A 142 -14.81 16.89 11.96
C LYS A 142 -14.38 15.86 13.01
N LEU A 143 -13.25 15.17 12.80
CA LEU A 143 -12.69 14.24 13.78
C LEU A 143 -12.13 14.98 15.02
N MET A 144 -11.39 16.06 14.82
CA MET A 144 -10.84 16.86 15.93
C MET A 144 -11.94 17.50 16.80
N THR A 145 -13.01 17.98 16.18
CA THR A 145 -14.17 18.53 16.90
C THR A 145 -14.97 17.45 17.65
N ARG A 146 -15.08 16.24 17.10
CA ARG A 146 -15.64 15.07 17.80
C ARG A 146 -14.80 14.64 19.00
N HIS A 147 -13.47 14.64 18.89
CA HIS A 147 -12.59 14.29 20.01
C HIS A 147 -12.64 15.35 21.12
N LYS A 148 -12.71 16.65 20.78
CA LYS A 148 -12.90 17.74 21.76
C LYS A 148 -14.25 17.65 22.50
N THR A 149 -15.33 17.30 21.81
CA THR A 149 -16.65 17.14 22.42
C THR A 149 -16.77 15.89 23.29
N HIS A 150 -16.05 14.80 22.97
CA HIS A 150 -15.94 13.63 23.84
C HIS A 150 -15.06 13.88 25.08
N SER A 151 -13.95 14.62 24.94
CA SER A 151 -13.11 15.02 26.07
C SER A 151 -13.81 15.99 27.03
N ALA A 152 -14.67 16.88 26.51
CA ALA A 152 -15.48 17.79 27.32
C ALA A 152 -16.62 17.08 28.07
N ARG A 153 -17.16 15.98 27.53
CA ARG A 153 -18.20 15.17 28.20
C ARG A 153 -17.68 14.28 29.32
N ASN A 154 -16.41 13.90 29.31
CA ASN A 154 -15.79 13.12 30.40
C ASN A 154 -15.34 13.98 31.59
N GLY A 155 -15.44 15.32 31.50
CA GLY A 155 -15.13 16.25 32.59
C GLY A 155 -16.33 16.66 33.45
N ALA A 156 -17.54 16.17 33.18
CA ALA A 156 -18.75 16.54 33.91
C ALA A 156 -19.51 15.32 34.47
N SER A 157 -19.35 15.14 35.77
CA SER A 157 -20.17 14.33 36.69
C SER A 157 -20.18 12.81 36.53
N ALA A 158 -19.55 12.17 37.52
CA ALA A 158 -19.93 10.87 38.03
C ALA A 158 -21.31 10.94 38.72
N SER A 159 -22.24 10.04 38.36
CA SER A 159 -23.31 9.51 39.23
C SER A 159 -24.20 8.53 38.47
N THR A 160 -24.25 7.27 38.93
CA THR A 160 -25.41 6.32 38.91
C THR A 160 -26.12 6.05 37.56
N ASN A 161 -26.32 4.84 37.07
CA ASN A 161 -26.80 3.63 37.74
C ASN A 161 -26.61 2.44 36.78
N ARG A 162 -26.28 1.27 37.34
CA ARG A 162 -26.19 0.00 36.62
C ARG A 162 -27.58 -0.41 36.11
N HIS A 163 -27.70 -0.79 34.83
CA HIS A 163 -28.57 -1.87 34.39
C HIS A 163 -28.11 -2.44 33.04
N SER A 164 -27.79 -3.72 33.05
CA SER A 164 -27.58 -4.56 31.87
C SER A 164 -28.90 -4.79 31.13
N PRO A 165 -28.87 -5.06 29.82
CA PRO A 165 -29.56 -6.28 29.38
C PRO A 165 -28.79 -7.11 28.35
N SER A 166 -29.02 -8.42 28.44
CA SER A 166 -28.57 -9.51 27.56
C SER A 166 -29.42 -9.60 26.26
N PRO A 167 -29.10 -10.52 25.31
CA PRO A 167 -29.24 -10.29 23.87
C PRO A 167 -30.58 -10.76 23.27
N ALA A 168 -30.99 -10.18 22.14
CA ALA A 168 -32.13 -10.62 21.35
C ALA A 168 -31.76 -10.85 19.86
N ALA A 169 -32.39 -11.87 19.28
CA ALA A 169 -32.10 -12.60 18.05
C ALA A 169 -32.56 -11.89 16.73
N PRO A 170 -32.31 -12.46 15.52
CA PRO A 170 -32.19 -11.72 14.27
C PRO A 170 -33.53 -11.40 13.56
N LEU A 171 -33.61 -10.21 12.97
CA LEU A 171 -34.77 -9.71 12.22
C LEU A 171 -34.70 -10.06 10.73
N LYS A 172 -35.81 -10.61 10.21
CA LYS A 172 -36.05 -11.00 8.82
C LYS A 172 -36.19 -9.79 7.88
N LYS A 173 -35.58 -9.84 6.69
CA LYS A 173 -35.75 -8.87 5.59
C LYS A 173 -37.20 -8.84 5.09
N LYS A 174 -37.84 -7.67 5.11
CA LYS A 174 -39.13 -7.40 4.44
C LYS A 174 -38.88 -6.89 3.01
N GLN A 175 -39.41 -7.59 2.01
CA GLN A 175 -39.51 -7.11 0.62
C GLN A 175 -40.51 -5.94 0.53
N LYS A 176 -40.17 -4.91 -0.25
CA LYS A 176 -41.01 -3.72 -0.49
C LYS A 176 -41.96 -4.03 -1.65
N LEU A 177 -43.27 -4.01 -1.39
CA LEU A 177 -44.34 -4.10 -2.39
C LEU A 177 -44.88 -2.69 -2.67
N ASP A 178 -45.33 -2.42 -3.89
CA ASP A 178 -46.02 -1.17 -4.24
C ASP A 178 -47.51 -1.19 -3.82
N ALA A 179 -48.19 -0.05 -3.96
CA ALA A 179 -49.57 0.16 -3.52
C ALA A 179 -50.63 -0.64 -4.32
N LYS A 180 -50.23 -1.51 -5.26
CA LYS A 180 -51.14 -2.40 -6.01
C LYS A 180 -50.71 -3.87 -6.03
N GLY A 181 -49.73 -4.27 -5.22
CA GLY A 181 -49.49 -5.68 -4.91
C GLY A 181 -48.92 -6.52 -6.05
N LYS A 182 -48.07 -5.95 -6.92
CA LYS A 182 -47.26 -6.73 -7.87
C LYS A 182 -45.76 -6.59 -7.58
N PRO A 183 -44.95 -7.65 -7.84
CA PRO A 183 -43.50 -7.58 -7.74
C PRO A 183 -42.94 -6.66 -8.85
N VAL A 184 -42.09 -5.71 -8.47
CA VAL A 184 -41.45 -4.77 -9.40
C VAL A 184 -40.38 -5.51 -10.19
N GLU A 185 -40.59 -5.67 -11.50
CA GLU A 185 -39.58 -6.16 -12.45
C GLU A 185 -38.51 -5.07 -12.68
N MET A 186 -37.24 -5.46 -12.60
CA MET A 186 -36.08 -4.62 -12.88
C MET A 186 -36.01 -4.33 -14.39
N SER A 187 -36.40 -3.11 -14.77
CA SER A 187 -36.07 -2.54 -16.08
C SER A 187 -34.73 -1.80 -16.00
N SER A 188 -33.91 -1.99 -17.02
CA SER A 188 -32.49 -1.69 -17.15
C SER A 188 -32.12 -0.21 -16.93
N THR A 189 -31.45 0.07 -15.81
CA THR A 189 -30.82 1.35 -15.49
C THR A 189 -29.44 1.46 -16.14
N LEU A 190 -29.39 1.74 -17.45
CA LEU A 190 -28.16 2.25 -18.10
C LEU A 190 -28.09 3.79 -18.13
N GLY A 191 -29.21 4.47 -17.79
CA GLY A 191 -29.29 5.94 -17.72
C GLY A 191 -28.94 6.54 -16.37
N ASN A 192 -29.18 5.82 -15.26
CA ASN A 192 -29.03 6.37 -13.90
C ASN A 192 -27.56 6.59 -13.50
N ASP A 193 -26.63 5.78 -14.01
CA ASP A 193 -25.23 5.85 -13.58
C ASP A 193 -24.55 7.12 -14.10
N LYS A 194 -24.89 7.54 -15.33
CA LYS A 194 -24.37 8.78 -15.92
C LYS A 194 -24.94 10.02 -15.26
N GLU A 195 -26.24 10.01 -14.93
CA GLU A 195 -26.89 11.12 -14.24
C GLU A 195 -26.32 11.27 -12.82
N ALA A 196 -26.15 10.17 -12.09
CA ALA A 196 -25.51 10.17 -10.78
C ALA A 196 -24.04 10.62 -10.82
N ALA A 197 -23.27 10.20 -11.84
CA ALA A 197 -21.89 10.66 -12.04
C ALA A 197 -21.84 12.17 -12.33
N ASN A 198 -22.73 12.68 -13.17
CA ASN A 198 -22.85 14.10 -13.45
C ASN A 198 -23.25 14.92 -12.21
N THR A 199 -24.17 14.43 -11.38
CA THR A 199 -24.55 15.09 -10.13
C THR A 199 -23.35 15.19 -9.18
N LYS A 200 -22.64 14.07 -8.96
CA LYS A 200 -21.40 14.08 -8.18
C LYS A 200 -20.39 15.06 -8.75
N HIS A 201 -20.28 15.13 -10.08
CA HIS A 201 -19.35 16.02 -10.75
C HIS A 201 -19.63 17.50 -10.43
N ILE A 202 -20.89 17.89 -10.51
CA ILE A 202 -21.34 19.25 -10.21
C ILE A 202 -21.13 19.57 -8.72
N GLU A 203 -21.41 18.62 -7.82
CA GLU A 203 -21.22 18.81 -6.38
C GLU A 203 -19.77 19.15 -6.01
N TRP A 204 -18.79 18.43 -6.56
CA TRP A 204 -17.39 18.69 -6.23
C TRP A 204 -16.85 19.96 -6.89
N LEU A 205 -17.31 20.30 -8.10
CA LEU A 205 -16.98 21.59 -8.73
C LEU A 205 -17.50 22.77 -7.90
N ASN A 206 -18.73 22.68 -7.39
CA ASN A 206 -19.28 23.71 -6.50
C ASN A 206 -18.48 23.82 -5.19
N ALA A 207 -18.09 22.68 -4.60
CA ALA A 207 -17.24 22.67 -3.42
C ALA A 207 -15.87 23.34 -3.66
N LEU A 208 -15.29 23.16 -4.84
CA LEU A 208 -14.07 23.89 -5.23
C LEU A 208 -14.33 25.38 -5.43
N LEU A 209 -15.39 25.76 -6.14
CA LEU A 209 -15.77 27.16 -6.35
C LEU A 209 -15.97 27.92 -5.04
N ASP A 210 -16.46 27.25 -4.00
CA ASP A 210 -16.73 27.84 -2.69
C ASP A 210 -15.46 28.08 -1.87
N VAL A 211 -14.40 27.28 -2.07
CA VAL A 211 -13.24 27.23 -1.16
C VAL A 211 -11.92 27.63 -1.82
N VAL A 212 -11.77 27.34 -3.12
CA VAL A 212 -10.51 27.47 -3.85
C VAL A 212 -10.60 28.62 -4.83
N GLU A 213 -9.64 29.54 -4.75
CA GLU A 213 -9.51 30.62 -5.71
C GLU A 213 -9.07 30.10 -7.08
N VAL A 214 -9.65 30.64 -8.17
CA VAL A 214 -9.31 30.23 -9.54
C VAL A 214 -7.80 30.37 -9.83
N GLY A 215 -7.15 31.41 -9.28
CA GLY A 215 -5.71 31.60 -9.43
C GLY A 215 -4.86 30.49 -8.80
N GLU A 216 -5.36 29.84 -7.74
CA GLU A 216 -4.69 28.72 -7.10
C GLU A 216 -4.71 27.46 -7.99
N VAL A 217 -5.84 27.21 -8.65
CA VAL A 217 -5.98 26.11 -9.62
C VAL A 217 -4.96 26.27 -10.76
N GLU A 218 -4.83 27.48 -11.30
CA GLU A 218 -3.87 27.78 -12.37
C GLU A 218 -2.41 27.63 -11.91
N ALA A 219 -2.11 28.10 -10.70
CA ALA A 219 -0.78 27.95 -10.10
C ALA A 219 -0.42 26.47 -9.88
N ASN A 220 -1.33 25.68 -9.31
CA ASN A 220 -1.11 24.26 -9.08
C ASN A 220 -1.03 23.47 -10.39
N THR A 221 -1.85 23.81 -11.39
CA THR A 221 -1.75 23.23 -12.74
C THR A 221 -0.35 23.47 -13.34
N SER A 222 0.17 24.68 -13.18
CA SER A 222 1.52 25.03 -13.65
C SER A 222 2.61 24.25 -12.90
N LYS A 223 2.46 24.08 -11.58
CA LYS A 223 3.37 23.26 -10.77
C LYS A 223 3.35 21.80 -11.19
N VAL A 224 2.17 21.22 -11.48
CA VAL A 224 2.02 19.84 -11.96
C VAL A 224 2.80 19.61 -13.25
N LEU A 225 2.75 20.55 -14.20
CA LEU A 225 3.54 20.46 -15.45
C LEU A 225 5.05 20.55 -15.22
N LEU A 226 5.50 21.41 -14.29
CA LEU A 226 6.91 21.47 -13.91
C LEU A 226 7.36 20.18 -13.23
N LEU A 227 6.56 19.65 -12.30
CA LEU A 227 6.85 18.40 -11.60
C LEU A 227 6.85 17.19 -12.53
N GLU A 228 5.98 17.15 -13.53
CA GLU A 228 6.04 16.12 -14.58
C GLU A 228 7.43 16.11 -15.25
N ARG A 229 7.95 17.30 -15.61
CA ARG A 229 9.27 17.40 -16.22
C ARG A 229 10.37 16.94 -15.25
N ILE A 230 10.27 17.30 -13.98
CA ILE A 230 11.22 16.88 -12.94
C ILE A 230 11.15 15.35 -12.74
N LEU A 231 9.95 14.75 -12.75
CA LEU A 231 9.74 13.30 -12.68
C LEU A 231 10.41 12.60 -13.86
N LEU A 232 10.16 13.04 -15.09
CA LEU A 232 10.79 12.47 -16.29
C LEU A 232 12.32 12.48 -16.20
N LEU A 233 12.90 13.60 -15.77
CA LEU A 233 14.35 13.74 -15.61
C LEU A 233 14.88 12.85 -14.48
N THR A 234 14.18 12.82 -13.33
CA THR A 234 14.55 12.01 -12.16
C THR A 234 14.53 10.52 -12.49
N LEU A 235 13.49 10.07 -13.19
CA LEU A 235 13.32 8.70 -13.63
C LEU A 235 14.20 8.36 -14.85
N SER A 236 14.96 9.34 -15.37
CA SER A 236 15.75 9.20 -16.59
C SER A 236 14.95 8.67 -17.79
N PHE A 237 13.68 9.06 -17.88
CA PHE A 237 12.73 8.60 -18.90
C PHE A 237 12.41 7.09 -18.90
N GLU A 238 12.78 6.36 -17.84
CA GLU A 238 12.45 4.93 -17.65
C GLU A 238 11.01 4.75 -17.12
N ILE A 239 10.05 5.24 -17.90
CA ILE A 239 8.61 5.26 -17.54
C ILE A 239 7.83 4.06 -18.05
N GLY A 240 8.39 3.27 -18.97
CA GLY A 240 7.79 2.05 -19.52
C GLY A 240 8.34 0.75 -18.92
N SER A 241 9.03 0.81 -17.78
CA SER A 241 9.62 -0.39 -17.17
C SER A 241 8.52 -1.37 -16.73
N PRO A 242 8.64 -2.68 -17.03
CA PRO A 242 7.64 -3.65 -16.64
C PRO A 242 7.46 -3.71 -15.13
N GLN A 243 6.21 -3.79 -14.70
CA GLN A 243 5.80 -3.84 -13.30
C GLN A 243 5.83 -5.29 -12.78
N PRO A 244 5.94 -5.52 -11.46
CA PRO A 244 5.97 -6.87 -10.88
C PRO A 244 4.77 -7.74 -11.28
N PHE A 245 3.59 -7.14 -11.47
CA PHE A 245 2.38 -7.82 -11.92
C PHE A 245 2.55 -8.57 -13.24
N ALA A 246 3.38 -8.06 -14.16
CA ALA A 246 3.62 -8.68 -15.47
C ALA A 246 4.33 -10.05 -15.35
N TYR A 247 5.02 -10.30 -14.24
CA TYR A 247 5.77 -11.53 -14.00
C TYR A 247 5.00 -12.57 -13.18
N VAL A 248 3.80 -12.25 -12.67
CA VAL A 248 3.01 -13.17 -11.86
C VAL A 248 2.54 -14.38 -12.69
N ALA A 249 1.91 -14.15 -13.84
CA ALA A 249 1.38 -15.25 -14.67
C ALA A 249 2.46 -16.26 -15.11
N PRO A 250 3.64 -15.85 -15.60
CA PRO A 250 4.72 -16.79 -15.93
C PRO A 250 5.22 -17.63 -14.74
N HIS A 251 5.18 -17.11 -13.52
CA HIS A 251 5.52 -17.88 -12.31
C HIS A 251 4.40 -18.86 -11.95
N MET A 252 3.15 -18.40 -11.99
CA MET A 252 1.98 -19.24 -11.71
C MET A 252 1.85 -20.39 -12.71
N GLU A 253 1.99 -20.14 -14.01
CA GLU A 253 1.92 -21.17 -15.06
C GLU A 253 2.92 -22.30 -14.83
N ARG A 254 4.15 -21.97 -14.37
CA ARG A 254 5.17 -22.97 -14.03
C ARG A 254 4.78 -23.83 -12.83
N VAL A 255 4.15 -23.25 -11.81
CA VAL A 255 3.65 -23.99 -10.64
C VAL A 255 2.49 -24.90 -11.04
N PHE A 256 1.53 -24.38 -11.81
CA PHE A 256 0.35 -25.12 -12.26
C PHE A 256 0.62 -26.16 -13.35
N ALA A 257 1.80 -26.13 -13.97
CA ALA A 257 2.24 -27.16 -14.91
C ALA A 257 2.76 -28.44 -14.22
N LEU A 258 2.91 -28.45 -12.89
CA LEU A 258 3.40 -29.61 -12.15
C LEU A 258 2.37 -30.75 -12.15
N GLU A 259 2.79 -31.95 -12.59
CA GLU A 259 1.93 -33.15 -12.58
C GLU A 259 1.46 -33.55 -11.17
N ALA A 260 2.29 -33.29 -10.16
CA ALA A 260 2.00 -33.58 -8.76
C ALA A 260 1.01 -32.59 -8.11
N MET A 261 0.55 -31.58 -8.85
CA MET A 261 -0.37 -30.57 -8.33
C MET A 261 -1.81 -31.10 -8.27
N HIS A 262 -2.48 -30.87 -7.15
CA HIS A 262 -3.85 -31.35 -6.96
C HIS A 262 -4.83 -30.56 -7.85
N PRO A 263 -5.74 -31.22 -8.59
CA PRO A 263 -6.62 -30.57 -9.57
C PRO A 263 -7.63 -29.58 -8.95
N ASP A 264 -7.94 -29.72 -7.66
CA ASP A 264 -8.89 -28.84 -6.97
C ASP A 264 -8.27 -27.48 -6.54
N ILE A 265 -6.98 -27.26 -6.76
CA ILE A 265 -6.33 -25.99 -6.42
C ILE A 265 -6.77 -24.92 -7.42
N SER A 266 -7.41 -23.86 -6.93
CA SER A 266 -7.88 -22.74 -7.75
C SER A 266 -6.72 -21.82 -8.16
N TYR A 267 -6.51 -21.67 -9.47
CA TYR A 267 -5.59 -20.67 -10.02
C TYR A 267 -5.96 -19.25 -9.59
N GLU A 268 -7.26 -18.96 -9.58
CA GLU A 268 -7.77 -17.61 -9.29
C GLU A 268 -7.55 -17.22 -7.83
N ASP A 269 -7.62 -18.17 -6.90
CA ASP A 269 -7.41 -17.90 -5.48
C ASP A 269 -5.95 -17.50 -5.21
N ILE A 270 -4.99 -18.25 -5.76
CA ILE A 270 -3.56 -17.93 -5.68
C ILE A 270 -3.28 -16.59 -6.35
N ARG A 271 -3.87 -16.36 -7.53
CA ARG A 271 -3.67 -15.12 -8.29
C ARG A 271 -4.14 -13.90 -7.49
N GLN A 272 -5.31 -13.99 -6.88
CA GLN A 272 -5.90 -12.90 -6.10
C GLN A 272 -5.03 -12.55 -4.88
N ILE A 273 -4.52 -13.55 -4.16
CA ILE A 273 -3.61 -13.34 -3.02
C ILE A 273 -2.28 -12.76 -3.50
N THR A 274 -1.73 -13.28 -4.60
CA THR A 274 -0.48 -12.79 -5.18
C THR A 274 -0.59 -11.32 -5.59
N PHE A 275 -1.67 -10.94 -6.27
CA PHE A 275 -1.90 -9.55 -6.71
C PHE A 275 -2.06 -8.61 -5.51
N MET A 276 -2.77 -9.05 -4.46
CA MET A 276 -2.88 -8.29 -3.20
C MET A 276 -1.50 -8.02 -2.59
N LEU A 277 -0.67 -9.06 -2.43
CA LEU A 277 0.68 -8.93 -1.89
C LEU A 277 1.52 -7.94 -2.71
N VAL A 278 1.53 -8.10 -4.04
CA VAL A 278 2.29 -7.22 -4.94
C VAL A 278 1.79 -5.76 -4.86
N ALA A 279 0.48 -5.53 -4.83
CA ALA A 279 -0.08 -4.19 -4.69
C ALA A 279 0.37 -3.53 -3.37
N ASP A 280 0.32 -4.27 -2.26
CA ASP A 280 0.78 -3.76 -0.98
C ASP A 280 2.31 -3.49 -0.99
N ALA A 281 3.10 -4.30 -1.70
CA ALA A 281 4.55 -4.09 -1.81
C ALA A 281 4.87 -2.79 -2.56
N VAL A 282 4.07 -2.44 -3.58
CA VAL A 282 4.20 -1.15 -4.27
C VAL A 282 3.84 0.02 -3.33
N LYS A 283 2.80 -0.12 -2.50
CA LYS A 283 2.38 0.93 -1.55
C LYS A 283 3.40 1.19 -0.44
N THR A 284 4.04 0.14 0.03
CA THR A 284 5.00 0.20 1.14
C THR A 284 6.42 0.53 0.72
N GLY A 285 6.70 0.52 -0.60
CA GLY A 285 8.03 0.75 -1.15
C GLY A 285 8.92 -0.50 -1.16
N LEU A 286 8.40 -1.68 -0.82
CA LEU A 286 9.13 -2.95 -0.91
C LEU A 286 9.59 -3.25 -2.35
N CYS A 287 8.88 -2.74 -3.35
CA CYS A 287 9.28 -2.81 -4.76
C CYS A 287 10.62 -2.14 -5.10
N LEU A 288 11.19 -1.38 -4.17
CA LEU A 288 12.52 -0.77 -4.29
C LEU A 288 13.62 -1.70 -3.74
N ALA A 289 13.30 -2.75 -2.98
CA ALA A 289 14.29 -3.65 -2.37
C ALA A 289 14.62 -4.89 -3.23
N PHE A 290 13.73 -5.24 -4.17
CA PHE A 290 13.86 -6.43 -5.03
C PHE A 290 13.55 -6.05 -6.48
N ASP A 291 14.13 -6.78 -7.43
CA ASP A 291 13.69 -6.67 -8.81
C ASP A 291 12.27 -7.24 -9.00
N CYS A 292 11.62 -6.88 -10.11
CA CYS A 292 10.23 -7.24 -10.38
C CYS A 292 10.01 -8.76 -10.50
N ILE A 293 11.02 -9.51 -10.96
CA ILE A 293 10.93 -10.96 -11.15
C ILE A 293 10.96 -11.66 -9.79
N ALA A 294 11.92 -11.27 -8.94
CA ALA A 294 12.07 -11.77 -7.58
C ALA A 294 10.86 -11.45 -6.72
N LEU A 295 10.37 -10.21 -6.81
CA LEU A 295 9.19 -9.76 -6.08
C LEU A 295 7.94 -10.58 -6.46
N ALA A 296 7.70 -10.78 -7.77
CA ALA A 296 6.58 -11.59 -8.23
C ALA A 296 6.70 -13.07 -7.82
N ALA A 297 7.90 -13.67 -7.93
CA ALA A 297 8.10 -15.06 -7.55
C ALA A 297 7.90 -15.27 -6.04
N GLY A 298 8.42 -14.36 -5.21
CA GLY A 298 8.22 -14.40 -3.76
C GLY A 298 6.75 -14.24 -3.36
N ALA A 299 5.99 -13.41 -4.08
CA ALA A 299 4.54 -13.29 -3.87
C ALA A 299 3.79 -14.57 -4.23
N VAL A 300 4.10 -15.19 -5.38
CA VAL A 300 3.53 -16.49 -5.78
C VAL A 300 3.90 -17.56 -4.78
N TYR A 301 5.17 -17.63 -4.37
CA TYR A 301 5.65 -18.56 -3.37
C TYR A 301 4.84 -18.45 -2.06
N LEU A 302 4.69 -17.23 -1.53
CA LEU A 302 3.94 -16.99 -0.31
C LEU A 302 2.44 -17.29 -0.47
N ALA A 303 1.84 -16.96 -1.62
CA ALA A 303 0.45 -17.23 -1.92
C ALA A 303 0.16 -18.74 -2.04
N CYS A 304 1.05 -19.52 -2.66
CA CYS A 304 0.95 -20.98 -2.73
C CYS A 304 1.01 -21.64 -1.34
N LEU A 305 1.79 -21.07 -0.43
CA LEU A 305 1.89 -21.54 0.96
C LEU A 305 0.70 -21.08 1.82
N TYR A 306 0.05 -19.98 1.44
CA TYR A 306 -1.14 -19.46 2.12
C TYR A 306 -2.27 -20.50 2.05
N HIS A 307 -2.91 -20.78 3.20
CA HIS A 307 -3.88 -21.87 3.37
C HIS A 307 -3.40 -23.30 3.05
N HIS A 308 -2.08 -23.53 2.92
CA HIS A 308 -1.55 -24.82 2.46
C HIS A 308 -2.12 -25.23 1.09
N GLN A 309 -2.40 -24.27 0.21
CA GLN A 309 -2.95 -24.55 -1.11
C GLN A 309 -2.02 -25.47 -1.91
N VAL A 310 -0.70 -25.26 -1.81
CA VAL A 310 0.31 -26.19 -2.35
C VAL A 310 0.99 -26.91 -1.19
N GLY A 311 0.86 -28.24 -1.18
CA GLY A 311 1.46 -29.09 -0.16
C GLY A 311 2.99 -29.15 -0.25
N PRO A 312 3.71 -29.37 0.87
CA PRO A 312 5.17 -29.48 0.88
C PRO A 312 5.69 -30.70 0.11
N ASN A 313 4.83 -31.70 -0.14
CA ASN A 313 5.16 -32.92 -0.87
C ASN A 313 5.00 -32.78 -2.38
N VAL A 314 4.51 -31.63 -2.88
CA VAL A 314 4.44 -31.39 -4.33
C VAL A 314 5.87 -31.24 -4.84
N ALA A 315 6.22 -32.05 -5.83
CA ALA A 315 7.56 -32.14 -6.37
C ALA A 315 7.54 -32.07 -7.91
N THR A 316 8.69 -31.73 -8.48
CA THR A 316 8.95 -31.78 -9.92
C THR A 316 9.11 -33.22 -10.41
N GLU A 317 9.17 -33.41 -11.73
CA GLU A 317 9.53 -34.69 -12.36
C GLU A 317 10.89 -35.24 -11.88
N THR A 318 11.80 -34.35 -11.50
CA THR A 318 13.13 -34.69 -10.96
C THR A 318 13.13 -34.93 -9.46
N ASN A 319 11.96 -34.98 -8.81
CA ASN A 319 11.79 -35.13 -7.36
C ASN A 319 12.42 -33.99 -6.54
N GLU A 320 12.46 -32.79 -7.12
CA GLU A 320 12.83 -31.56 -6.41
C GLU A 320 11.57 -30.89 -5.85
N PRO A 321 11.69 -30.06 -4.79
CA PRO A 321 10.55 -29.32 -4.26
C PRO A 321 9.89 -28.40 -5.31
N TRP A 322 8.57 -28.24 -5.27
CA TRP A 322 7.83 -27.46 -6.27
C TRP A 322 8.33 -26.03 -6.48
N TRP A 323 8.90 -25.38 -5.45
CA TRP A 323 9.36 -23.99 -5.55
C TRP A 323 10.59 -23.82 -6.45
N THR A 324 11.31 -24.89 -6.81
CA THR A 324 12.44 -24.79 -7.75
C THR A 324 12.00 -24.32 -9.14
N VAL A 325 10.74 -24.56 -9.52
CA VAL A 325 10.19 -24.08 -10.80
C VAL A 325 10.11 -22.56 -10.87
N LEU A 326 10.15 -21.84 -9.75
CA LEU A 326 10.15 -20.38 -9.72
C LEU A 326 11.48 -19.77 -10.19
N GLN A 327 12.53 -20.58 -10.37
CA GLN A 327 13.84 -20.18 -10.87
C GLN A 327 14.54 -19.13 -9.99
N LEU A 328 14.30 -19.20 -8.68
CA LEU A 328 15.04 -18.46 -7.67
C LEU A 328 15.59 -19.43 -6.61
N PRO A 329 16.76 -19.14 -6.02
CA PRO A 329 17.24 -19.89 -4.87
C PRO A 329 16.22 -19.87 -3.73
N GLU A 330 16.05 -21.00 -3.04
CA GLU A 330 15.12 -21.13 -1.92
C GLU A 330 15.33 -20.04 -0.86
N LYS A 331 16.59 -19.79 -0.48
CA LYS A 331 16.96 -18.72 0.45
C LYS A 331 16.45 -17.35 -0.01
N GLU A 332 16.51 -17.06 -1.31
CA GLU A 332 16.03 -15.79 -1.84
C GLU A 332 14.50 -15.71 -1.80
N LEU A 333 13.78 -16.79 -2.14
CA LEU A 333 12.33 -16.87 -2.00
C LEU A 333 11.88 -16.66 -0.55
N GLU A 334 12.57 -17.26 0.41
CA GLU A 334 12.33 -17.07 1.84
C GLU A 334 12.57 -15.63 2.27
N GLU A 335 13.66 -15.00 1.81
CA GLU A 335 13.94 -13.59 2.10
C GLU A 335 12.87 -12.65 1.53
N VAL A 336 12.42 -12.85 0.29
CA VAL A 336 11.32 -12.05 -0.30
C VAL A 336 10.02 -12.26 0.49
N ALA A 337 9.66 -13.51 0.79
CA ALA A 337 8.47 -13.84 1.57
C ALA A 337 8.49 -13.19 2.96
N ARG A 338 9.66 -13.18 3.62
CA ARG A 338 9.83 -12.54 4.93
C ARG A 338 9.66 -11.03 4.88
N CYS A 339 10.13 -10.39 3.80
CA CYS A 339 9.91 -8.96 3.55
C CYS A 339 8.45 -8.61 3.23
N TYR A 340 7.72 -9.51 2.56
CA TYR A 340 6.27 -9.33 2.39
C TYR A 340 5.53 -9.33 3.72
N LEU A 341 5.87 -10.26 4.62
CA LEU A 341 5.27 -10.32 5.94
C LEU A 341 5.61 -9.09 6.78
N TRP A 342 6.85 -8.58 6.67
CA TRP A 342 7.28 -7.36 7.36
C TRP A 342 6.36 -6.15 7.12
N MET A 343 5.76 -6.05 5.93
CA MET A 343 4.86 -4.95 5.61
C MET A 343 3.61 -4.89 6.50
N TYR A 344 3.22 -6.03 7.08
CA TYR A 344 2.05 -6.19 7.95
C TYR A 344 2.42 -6.20 9.45
N GLU A 345 3.65 -5.81 9.80
CA GLU A 345 4.07 -5.53 11.18
C GLU A 345 3.52 -4.17 11.66
N ASP A 346 3.01 -4.14 12.89
CA ASP A 346 2.64 -2.94 13.62
C ASP A 346 3.87 -2.27 14.28
N GLU A 347 3.64 -1.16 14.97
CA GLU A 347 4.71 -0.37 15.61
C GLU A 347 5.50 -1.16 16.67
N SER A 348 4.93 -2.23 17.21
CA SER A 348 5.55 -3.14 18.18
C SER A 348 6.16 -4.40 17.54
N GLY A 349 6.19 -4.48 16.21
CA GLY A 349 6.59 -5.68 15.47
C GLY A 349 5.61 -6.84 15.63
N GLN A 350 4.43 -6.56 16.19
CA GLN A 350 3.32 -7.49 16.30
C GLN A 350 2.45 -7.38 15.06
N LYS A 351 1.54 -8.32 14.89
CA LYS A 351 0.60 -8.32 13.76
C LYS A 351 -0.31 -7.08 13.78
N ASP A 352 -0.59 -6.49 12.62
CA ASP A 352 -1.64 -5.48 12.52
C ASP A 352 -3.02 -6.07 12.89
N GLN A 353 -3.87 -5.28 13.56
CA GLN A 353 -5.15 -5.75 14.10
C GLN A 353 -6.17 -5.98 12.98
N GLY A 354 -6.25 -7.20 12.46
CA GLY A 354 -7.23 -7.57 11.42
C GLY A 354 -6.87 -8.80 10.56
N LEU A 355 -5.67 -9.36 10.73
CA LEU A 355 -5.20 -10.49 9.93
C LEU A 355 -5.88 -11.82 10.31
N GLY A 356 -6.36 -12.56 9.31
CA GLY A 356 -7.06 -13.84 9.49
C GLY A 356 -6.17 -14.98 10.01
N PRO A 357 -6.76 -16.09 10.51
CA PRO A 357 -6.04 -17.18 11.17
C PRO A 357 -5.01 -17.93 10.29
N ASN A 358 -5.20 -17.93 8.97
CA ASN A 358 -4.29 -18.61 8.03
C ASN A 358 -3.03 -17.77 7.71
N PHE A 359 -3.17 -16.45 7.73
CA PHE A 359 -2.04 -15.53 7.69
C PHE A 359 -1.16 -15.68 8.95
N LEU A 360 -1.78 -16.01 10.09
CA LEU A 360 -1.08 -16.26 11.35
C LEU A 360 -0.20 -17.52 11.32
N ASN A 361 -0.59 -18.56 10.57
CA ASN A 361 0.21 -19.78 10.39
C ASN A 361 1.49 -19.49 9.60
N LEU A 362 1.38 -18.75 8.49
CA LEU A 362 2.54 -18.29 7.71
C LEU A 362 3.42 -17.34 8.50
N TRP A 363 2.82 -16.41 9.24
CA TRP A 363 3.54 -15.53 10.16
C TRP A 363 4.36 -16.33 11.16
N THR A 364 3.77 -17.35 11.79
CA THR A 364 4.45 -18.21 12.76
C THR A 364 5.51 -19.08 12.10
N ARG A 365 5.32 -19.52 10.85
CA ARG A 365 6.29 -20.32 10.08
C ARG A 365 7.53 -19.52 9.71
N TYR A 366 7.37 -18.23 9.41
CA TYR A 366 8.46 -17.33 9.04
C TYR A 366 8.92 -16.42 10.20
N ARG A 367 8.25 -16.45 11.37
CA ARG A 367 8.65 -15.85 12.66
C ARG A 367 7.98 -16.51 13.91
N PRO A 368 8.77 -17.22 14.75
CA PRO A 368 8.62 -17.11 16.20
C PRO A 368 9.97 -17.07 16.94
N GLU A 369 10.10 -16.05 17.79
CA GLU A 369 10.93 -15.91 19.01
C GLU A 369 11.77 -14.60 19.08
N ASP A 370 11.20 -13.69 19.88
CA ASP A 370 11.76 -12.57 20.64
C ASP A 370 12.36 -11.32 19.97
N ASN A 371 11.63 -10.20 20.10
CA ASN A 371 12.21 -8.89 20.38
C ASN A 371 11.18 -7.99 21.10
N ARG A 372 11.41 -7.73 22.39
CA ARG A 372 10.64 -6.76 23.21
C ARG A 372 11.30 -5.38 23.12
N PRO A 373 10.57 -4.29 22.84
CA PRO A 373 11.05 -2.96 23.17
C PRO A 373 11.05 -2.76 24.70
N ASN A 374 12.08 -2.07 25.21
CA ASN A 374 12.17 -1.70 26.63
C ASN A 374 11.06 -0.69 26.96
N LEU A 375 9.96 -1.20 27.51
CA LEU A 375 8.78 -0.42 27.90
C LEU A 375 9.05 0.51 29.10
N GLU A 376 10.14 0.31 29.85
CA GLU A 376 10.58 1.26 30.88
C GLU A 376 11.25 2.48 30.22
N PHE A 377 12.08 2.28 29.19
CA PHE A 377 12.66 3.37 28.41
C PHE A 377 11.60 4.23 27.68
N ILE A 378 10.54 3.60 27.16
CA ILE A 378 9.42 4.31 26.52
C ILE A 378 8.59 5.09 27.56
N LYS A 379 8.37 4.51 28.75
CA LYS A 379 7.72 5.23 29.86
C LYS A 379 8.58 6.38 30.40
N ASP A 380 9.90 6.24 30.38
CA ASP A 380 10.85 7.30 30.75
C ASP A 380 10.90 8.42 29.69
N LEU A 381 10.77 8.06 28.41
CA LEU A 381 10.65 9.02 27.29
C LEU A 381 9.32 9.79 27.36
N ASP A 382 8.23 9.12 27.70
CA ASP A 382 6.89 9.73 27.88
C ASP A 382 6.79 10.55 29.17
N ALA A 383 7.51 10.17 30.24
CA ALA A 383 7.58 10.94 31.48
C ALA A 383 8.28 12.29 31.33
N GLY A 384 9.23 12.40 30.38
CA GLY A 384 9.89 13.66 30.02
C GLY A 384 9.07 14.56 29.08
N LEU A 385 7.97 14.05 28.52
CA LEU A 385 7.07 14.77 27.62
C LEU A 385 5.78 15.25 28.30
N GLN A 386 5.60 14.98 29.60
CA GLN A 386 4.64 15.69 30.44
C GLN A 386 5.37 16.79 31.20
N THR A 387 4.94 18.00 30.90
CA THR A 387 5.64 19.29 30.94
C THR A 387 5.88 19.86 32.35
N PRO A 388 6.71 20.92 32.47
CA PRO A 388 6.23 22.29 32.18
C PRO A 388 6.68 22.91 30.85
#